data_AF-A0A3A0ASV6-F1
#
_entry.id   AF-A0A3A0ASV6-F1
#
_cell.length_a   1.000
_cell.length_b   1.000
_cell.length_c   1.000
_cell.angle_alpha   90.00
_cell.angle_beta   90.00
_cell.angle_gamma   90.00
#
_symmetry.space_group_name_H-M   'P 1'
#
loop_
_entity.id
_entity.type
_entity.pdbx_description
1 polymer ?
#
loop_
_entity_poly.entity_id
_entity_poly.type
_entity_poly.pdbx_seq_one_letter_code
_entity_poly.pdbx_strand_id
1 'polypeptide(L)'
;MQIAPFEPARAGKALFQLYTAYINELSAFTRQYGAVWDAPRPWWLGDPDSLVHVARDGQHLAGFVINGWRSRVDPDTDSEILELYVAPPFRRSGCGRQLAHMGISLLSGRAGLQVYLDNTPAQRFWSTVLSGAGIVYRTYGAIDGLAPVVKFRFSLDV
;
A
#
# COMPACT_ATOMS: atom_id res chain seq x y z
N MET A 1 9.01 -16.87 2.13
CA MET A 1 8.62 -15.59 1.53
C MET A 1 9.85 -14.70 1.45
N GLN A 2 10.19 -14.21 0.26
CA GLN A 2 11.30 -13.28 0.05
C GLN A 2 10.73 -11.92 -0.35
N ILE A 3 11.16 -10.86 0.33
CA ILE A 3 10.86 -9.47 -0.06
C ILE A 3 12.08 -8.89 -0.75
N ALA A 4 11.89 -8.26 -1.91
CA ALA A 4 12.98 -7.63 -2.65
C ALA A 4 12.51 -6.33 -3.34
N PRO A 5 13.42 -5.36 -3.56
CA PRO A 5 13.15 -4.23 -4.42
C PRO A 5 12.70 -4.68 -5.81
N PHE A 6 11.81 -3.92 -6.41
CA PHE A 6 11.31 -4.15 -7.75
C PHE A 6 11.79 -3.04 -8.69
N GLU A 7 12.53 -3.43 -9.71
CA GLU A 7 12.94 -2.51 -10.78
C GLU A 7 11.81 -2.38 -11.82
N PRO A 8 11.32 -1.17 -12.12
CA PRO A 8 10.27 -0.95 -13.13
C PRO A 8 10.60 -1.56 -14.51
N ALA A 9 11.88 -1.57 -14.90
CA ALA A 9 12.35 -2.21 -16.14
C ALA A 9 12.07 -3.73 -16.20
N ARG A 10 11.83 -4.38 -15.05
CA ARG A 10 11.47 -5.80 -14.94
C ARG A 10 9.96 -6.03 -14.86
N ALA A 11 9.14 -5.02 -15.16
CA ALA A 11 7.69 -5.12 -15.25
C ALA A 11 7.26 -6.08 -16.36
N GLY A 12 7.14 -7.36 -16.00
CA GLY A 12 6.61 -8.41 -16.83
C GLY A 12 5.13 -8.69 -16.56
N LYS A 13 4.54 -9.59 -17.35
CA LYS A 13 3.14 -10.01 -17.29
C LYS A 13 2.65 -10.34 -15.87
N ALA A 14 3.47 -11.02 -15.07
CA ALA A 14 3.08 -11.44 -13.72
C ALA A 14 2.79 -10.25 -12.78
N LEU A 15 3.56 -9.15 -12.89
CA LEU A 15 3.29 -7.94 -12.11
C LEU A 15 1.97 -7.30 -12.54
N PHE A 16 1.74 -7.16 -13.85
CA PHE A 16 0.50 -6.60 -14.36
C PHE A 16 -0.71 -7.42 -13.90
N GLN A 17 -0.62 -8.76 -13.94
CA GLN A 17 -1.67 -9.64 -13.42
C GLN A 17 -1.93 -9.41 -11.93
N LEU A 18 -0.87 -9.26 -11.11
CA LEU A 18 -1.01 -9.00 -9.68
C LEU A 18 -1.63 -7.61 -9.42
N TYR A 19 -1.21 -6.59 -10.17
CA TYR A 19 -1.73 -5.24 -10.06
C TYR A 19 -3.19 -5.15 -10.53
N THR A 20 -3.56 -5.85 -11.61
CA THR A 20 -4.96 -5.97 -12.03
C THR A 20 -5.81 -6.64 -10.95
N ALA A 21 -5.32 -7.69 -10.29
CA ALA A 21 -6.03 -8.31 -9.16
C ALA A 21 -6.21 -7.32 -8.00
N TYR A 22 -5.19 -6.53 -7.67
CA TYR A 22 -5.29 -5.45 -6.71
C TYR A 22 -6.37 -4.42 -7.09
N ILE A 23 -6.34 -3.88 -8.30
CA ILE A 23 -7.31 -2.88 -8.78
C ILE A 23 -8.73 -3.43 -8.76
N ASN A 24 -8.93 -4.70 -9.14
CA ASN A 24 -10.24 -5.35 -9.08
C ASN A 24 -10.78 -5.42 -7.65
N GLU A 25 -9.95 -5.79 -6.67
CA GLU A 25 -10.35 -5.82 -5.27
C GLU A 25 -10.53 -4.41 -4.69
N LEU A 26 -9.67 -3.46 -5.05
CA LEU A 26 -9.76 -2.06 -4.65
C LEU A 26 -11.08 -1.43 -5.13
N SER A 27 -11.47 -1.74 -6.36
CA SER A 27 -12.69 -1.24 -7.00
C SER A 27 -13.96 -1.62 -6.24
N ALA A 28 -13.93 -2.68 -5.42
CA ALA A 28 -15.08 -3.05 -4.59
C ALA A 28 -15.42 -1.96 -3.55
N PHE A 29 -14.43 -1.18 -3.10
CA PHE A 29 -14.59 -0.11 -2.11
C PHE A 29 -14.95 1.23 -2.74
N THR A 30 -14.60 1.45 -4.00
CA THR A 30 -14.76 2.75 -4.67
C THR A 30 -15.96 2.84 -5.60
N ARG A 31 -16.46 1.70 -6.09
CA ARG A 31 -17.54 1.66 -7.09
C ARG A 31 -18.82 2.35 -6.63
N GLN A 32 -19.19 2.22 -5.36
CA GLN A 32 -20.38 2.89 -4.80
C GLN A 32 -20.28 4.42 -4.82
N TYR A 33 -19.06 4.95 -4.89
CA TYR A 33 -18.76 6.38 -4.95
C TYR A 33 -18.54 6.87 -6.39
N GLY A 34 -18.77 6.02 -7.41
CA GLY A 34 -18.53 6.35 -8.82
C GLY A 34 -17.05 6.43 -9.20
N ALA A 35 -16.13 6.09 -8.30
CA ALA A 35 -14.70 6.03 -8.58
C ALA A 35 -14.35 4.69 -9.24
N VAL A 36 -14.08 4.74 -10.55
CA VAL A 36 -13.61 3.60 -11.34
C VAL A 36 -12.11 3.75 -11.54
N TRP A 37 -11.35 2.81 -10.98
CA TRP A 37 -9.92 2.72 -11.22
C TRP A 37 -9.67 2.00 -12.55
N ASP A 38 -9.75 2.73 -13.66
CA ASP A 38 -9.34 2.22 -14.97
C ASP A 38 -7.86 2.54 -15.21
N ALA A 39 -7.00 1.78 -14.53
CA ALA A 39 -5.56 1.90 -14.68
C ALA A 39 -5.02 0.65 -15.36
N PRO A 40 -5.01 0.57 -16.71
CA PRO A 40 -4.43 -0.56 -17.43
C PRO A 40 -2.91 -0.69 -17.18
N ARG A 41 -2.29 0.35 -16.60
CA ARG A 41 -0.88 0.37 -16.19
C ARG A 41 -0.74 0.89 -14.75
N PRO A 42 0.16 0.29 -13.94
CA PRO A 42 0.51 0.86 -12.65
C PRO A 42 1.10 2.27 -12.81
N TRP A 43 0.53 3.23 -12.08
CA TRP A 43 0.90 4.65 -12.19
C TRP A 43 2.37 4.91 -11.80
N TRP A 44 2.89 4.11 -10.87
CA TRP A 44 4.25 4.21 -10.33
C TRP A 44 5.33 3.72 -11.30
N LEU A 45 4.99 3.10 -12.44
CA LEU A 45 6.00 2.71 -13.44
C LEU A 45 6.69 3.92 -14.09
N GLY A 46 6.05 5.08 -14.09
CA GLY A 46 6.60 6.34 -14.59
C GLY A 46 7.06 7.29 -13.50
N ASP A 47 7.01 6.88 -12.23
CA ASP A 47 7.31 7.74 -11.09
C ASP A 47 8.68 7.40 -10.49
N PRO A 48 9.72 8.22 -10.71
CA PRO A 48 11.05 7.95 -10.18
C PRO A 48 11.12 8.02 -8.64
N ASP A 49 10.16 8.68 -8.01
CA ASP A 49 10.07 8.82 -6.56
C ASP A 49 9.26 7.68 -5.91
N SER A 50 8.80 6.68 -6.67
CA SER A 50 8.10 5.52 -6.14
C SER A 50 9.07 4.38 -5.85
N LEU A 51 9.07 3.88 -4.61
CA LEU A 51 9.82 2.70 -4.22
C LEU A 51 8.88 1.49 -4.14
N VAL A 52 9.18 0.45 -4.92
CA VAL A 52 8.35 -0.75 -4.98
C VAL A 52 9.12 -1.94 -4.46
N HIS A 53 8.49 -2.69 -3.57
CA HIS A 53 8.99 -3.98 -3.11
C HIS A 53 7.95 -5.07 -3.40
N VAL A 54 8.41 -6.23 -3.85
CA VAL A 54 7.56 -7.38 -4.13
C VAL A 54 7.86 -8.52 -3.18
N ALA A 55 6.81 -9.23 -2.79
CA ALA A 55 6.91 -10.50 -2.09
C ALA A 55 6.89 -11.65 -3.08
N ARG A 56 7.78 -12.62 -2.90
CA ARG A 56 7.90 -13.81 -3.74
C ARG A 56 7.86 -15.09 -2.92
N ASP A 57 7.15 -16.07 -3.47
CA ASP A 57 7.22 -17.47 -3.09
C ASP A 57 7.73 -18.30 -4.27
N GLY A 58 9.03 -18.55 -4.28
CA GLY A 58 9.75 -19.04 -5.46
C GLY A 58 9.60 -18.07 -6.64
N GLN A 59 9.02 -18.56 -7.74
CA GLN A 59 8.79 -17.77 -8.96
C GLN A 59 7.49 -16.95 -8.93
N HIS A 60 6.60 -17.19 -7.95
CA HIS A 60 5.30 -16.55 -7.88
C HIS A 60 5.38 -15.22 -7.13
N LEU A 61 4.75 -14.18 -7.67
CA LEU A 61 4.53 -12.93 -6.97
C LEU A 61 3.36 -13.10 -5.98
N ALA A 62 3.64 -12.89 -4.70
CA ALA A 62 2.68 -13.03 -3.62
C ALA A 62 2.02 -11.71 -3.20
N GLY A 63 2.65 -10.58 -3.52
CA GLY A 63 2.19 -9.26 -3.12
C GLY A 63 3.21 -8.17 -3.42
N PHE A 64 2.85 -6.94 -3.09
CA PHE A 64 3.72 -5.77 -3.21
C PHE A 64 3.40 -4.73 -2.12
N VAL A 65 4.36 -3.83 -1.91
CA VAL A 65 4.20 -2.57 -1.20
C VAL A 65 4.84 -1.46 -2.02
N ILE A 66 4.18 -0.32 -2.10
CA ILE A 66 4.61 0.86 -2.84
C ILE A 66 4.65 2.03 -1.86
N ASN A 67 5.81 2.65 -1.77
CA ASN A 67 6.04 3.88 -1.02
C ASN A 67 6.21 5.04 -1.99
N GLY A 68 5.74 6.22 -1.60
CA GLY A 68 6.01 7.47 -2.29
C GLY A 68 6.68 8.47 -1.38
N TRP A 69 7.49 9.33 -1.98
CA TRP A 69 8.15 10.47 -1.32
C TRP A 69 7.49 11.76 -1.82
N ARG A 70 7.17 12.66 -0.89
CA ARG A 70 6.29 13.83 -1.05
C ARG A 70 4.80 13.49 -0.98
N SER A 71 4.03 14.39 -0.40
CA SER A 71 2.59 14.29 -0.23
C SER A 71 1.87 14.06 -1.57
N ARG A 72 1.64 12.80 -1.93
CA ARG A 72 0.81 12.48 -3.11
C ARG A 72 -0.66 12.48 -2.71
N VAL A 73 -0.94 11.97 -1.51
CA VAL A 73 -2.30 11.76 -1.05
C VAL A 73 -2.58 12.56 0.22
N ASP A 74 -1.55 12.80 1.03
CA ASP A 74 -1.69 13.57 2.26
C ASP A 74 -0.69 14.73 2.37
N PRO A 75 -1.12 16.01 2.22
CA PRO A 75 -0.22 17.18 2.30
C PRO A 75 0.52 17.32 3.64
N ASP A 76 0.05 16.63 4.69
CA ASP A 76 0.63 16.69 6.02
C ASP A 76 1.74 15.64 6.25
N THR A 77 2.04 14.78 5.27
CA THR A 77 3.08 13.74 5.34
C THR A 77 4.26 14.06 4.42
N ASP A 78 5.46 13.67 4.87
CA ASP A 78 6.71 13.75 4.11
C ASP A 78 6.92 12.45 3.28
N SER A 79 6.43 11.31 3.78
CA SER A 79 6.49 9.99 3.12
C SER A 79 5.25 9.14 3.38
N GLU A 80 4.88 8.28 2.42
CA GLU A 80 3.63 7.50 2.50
C GLU A 80 3.81 6.06 2.03
N ILE A 81 3.07 5.13 2.65
CA ILE A 81 2.74 3.85 2.02
C ILE A 81 1.46 4.08 1.21
N LEU A 82 1.59 4.06 -0.11
CA LEU A 82 0.52 4.37 -1.03
C LEU A 82 -0.34 3.15 -1.32
N GLU A 83 0.31 1.99 -1.52
CA GLU A 83 -0.39 0.75 -1.82
C GLU A 83 0.29 -0.44 -1.16
N LEU A 84 -0.51 -1.35 -0.62
CA LEU A 84 -0.06 -2.66 -0.16
C LEU A 84 -1.10 -3.70 -0.56
N TYR A 85 -0.65 -4.75 -1.23
CA TYR A 85 -1.52 -5.83 -1.66
C TYR A 85 -0.86 -7.19 -1.45
N VAL A 86 -1.69 -8.17 -1.06
CA VAL A 86 -1.32 -9.58 -0.96
C VAL A 86 -2.36 -10.39 -1.71
N ALA A 87 -1.90 -11.19 -2.67
CA ALA A 87 -2.77 -12.06 -3.45
C ALA A 87 -3.48 -13.08 -2.53
N PRO A 88 -4.75 -13.42 -2.79
CA PRO A 88 -5.56 -14.24 -1.88
C PRO A 88 -4.90 -15.53 -1.38
N PRO A 89 -4.20 -16.33 -2.22
CA PRO A 89 -3.55 -17.56 -1.76
C PRO A 89 -2.46 -17.36 -0.71
N PHE A 90 -1.89 -16.15 -0.62
CA PHE A 90 -0.78 -15.83 0.30
C PHE A 90 -1.24 -15.03 1.52
N ARG A 91 -2.55 -14.79 1.70
CA ARG A 91 -3.08 -14.12 2.89
C ARG A 91 -2.92 -15.00 4.12
N ARG A 92 -2.82 -14.38 5.29
CA ARG A 92 -2.62 -15.04 6.60
C ARG A 92 -1.34 -15.89 6.72
N SER A 93 -0.45 -15.85 5.73
CA SER A 93 0.88 -16.49 5.75
C SER A 93 1.97 -15.65 6.45
N GLY A 94 1.64 -14.43 6.88
CA GLY A 94 2.62 -13.43 7.33
C GLY A 94 3.16 -12.53 6.22
N CYS A 95 2.90 -12.82 4.94
CA CYS A 95 3.34 -12.03 3.78
C CYS A 95 3.02 -10.52 3.93
N GLY A 96 1.76 -10.19 4.25
CA GLY A 96 1.35 -8.79 4.40
C GLY A 96 2.11 -8.08 5.51
N ARG A 97 2.40 -8.74 6.63
CA ARG A 97 3.19 -8.16 7.73
C ARG A 97 4.63 -7.88 7.30
N GLN A 98 5.26 -8.80 6.55
CA GLN A 98 6.61 -8.60 6.03
C GLN A 98 6.67 -7.42 5.05
N LEU A 99 5.71 -7.33 4.13
CA LEU A 99 5.58 -6.20 3.21
C LEU A 99 5.34 -4.88 3.95
N ALA A 100 4.46 -4.87 4.96
CA ALA A 100 4.18 -3.68 5.73
C ALA A 100 5.40 -3.21 6.54
N HIS A 101 6.15 -4.13 7.15
CA HIS A 101 7.40 -3.79 7.84
C HIS A 101 8.45 -3.24 6.88
N MET A 102 8.57 -3.84 5.69
CA MET A 102 9.44 -3.29 4.63
C MET A 102 9.00 -1.87 4.26
N GLY A 103 7.71 -1.65 4.00
CA GLY A 103 7.18 -0.32 3.68
C GLY A 103 7.45 0.70 4.79
N ILE A 104 7.24 0.32 6.06
CA ILE A 104 7.51 1.17 7.23
C ILE A 104 9.00 1.52 7.33
N SER A 105 9.90 0.57 7.08
CA SER A 105 11.35 0.80 7.15
C SER A 105 11.87 1.79 6.11
N LEU A 106 11.05 2.10 5.09
CA LEU A 106 11.36 3.07 4.04
C LEU A 106 10.75 4.45 4.33
N LEU A 107 9.94 4.60 5.37
CA LEU A 107 9.34 5.88 5.73
C LEU A 107 10.32 6.73 6.56
N SER A 108 10.13 8.04 6.53
CA SER A 108 10.86 8.99 7.37
C SER A 108 10.01 10.23 7.67
N GLY A 109 10.39 10.97 8.71
CA GLY A 109 9.73 12.22 9.10
C GLY A 109 8.27 12.01 9.51
N ARG A 110 7.39 12.92 9.07
CA ARG A 110 5.94 12.73 9.18
C ARG A 110 5.52 11.70 8.13
N ALA A 111 5.00 10.58 8.59
CA ALA A 111 4.67 9.47 7.71
C ALA A 111 3.19 9.11 7.82
N GLY A 112 2.67 8.48 6.76
CA GLY A 112 1.30 8.03 6.80
C GLY A 112 0.93 6.99 5.76
N LEU A 113 -0.33 6.60 5.84
CA LEU A 113 -1.01 5.76 4.86
C LEU A 113 -2.51 6.02 5.00
N GLN A 114 -3.28 5.58 4.02
CA GLN A 114 -4.72 5.66 4.10
C GLN A 114 -5.40 4.37 3.64
N VAL A 115 -6.61 4.18 4.13
CA VAL A 115 -7.42 2.99 3.88
C VAL A 115 -8.85 3.45 3.63
N TYR A 116 -9.55 2.87 2.66
CA TYR A 116 -10.98 3.16 2.49
C TYR A 116 -11.77 2.87 3.77
N LEU A 117 -12.75 3.74 4.05
CA LEU A 117 -13.52 3.72 5.30
C LEU A 117 -14.28 2.40 5.50
N ASP A 118 -14.70 1.75 4.43
CA ASP A 118 -15.40 0.46 4.44
C ASP A 118 -14.44 -0.76 4.42
N ASN A 119 -13.14 -0.55 4.17
CA ASN A 119 -12.13 -1.61 4.21
C ASN A 119 -11.68 -1.92 5.65
N THR A 120 -12.63 -2.41 6.45
CA THR A 120 -12.44 -2.79 7.86
C THR A 120 -11.28 -3.79 8.05
N PRO A 121 -11.08 -4.82 7.20
CA PRO A 121 -9.94 -5.72 7.33
C PRO A 121 -8.59 -5.01 7.25
N ALA A 122 -8.42 -4.07 6.31
CA ALA A 122 -7.17 -3.31 6.17
C ALA A 122 -6.95 -2.34 7.34
N GLN A 123 -8.01 -1.69 7.85
CA GLN A 123 -7.89 -0.83 9.04
C GLN A 123 -7.41 -1.61 10.27
N ARG A 124 -7.97 -2.81 10.51
CA ARG A 124 -7.52 -3.69 11.60
C ARG A 124 -6.10 -4.19 11.39
N PHE A 125 -5.75 -4.53 10.15
CA PHE A 125 -4.41 -4.95 9.77
C PHE A 125 -3.38 -3.87 10.10
N TRP A 126 -3.59 -2.63 9.63
CA TRP A 126 -2.66 -1.53 9.88
C TRP A 126 -2.57 -1.15 11.36
N SER A 127 -3.70 -1.12 12.07
CA SER A 127 -3.70 -0.89 13.52
C SER A 127 -2.83 -1.91 14.26
N THR A 128 -2.91 -3.19 13.87
CA THR A 128 -2.12 -4.27 14.45
C THR A 128 -0.65 -4.16 14.10
N VAL A 129 -0.32 -3.84 12.84
CA VAL A 129 1.06 -3.73 12.38
C VAL A 129 1.76 -2.54 13.06
N LEU A 130 1.14 -1.35 13.04
CA LEU A 130 1.73 -0.14 13.61
C LEU A 130 1.93 -0.30 15.13
N SER A 131 0.90 -0.77 15.84
CA SER A 131 1.01 -1.01 17.29
C SER A 131 2.05 -2.09 17.60
N GLY A 132 2.11 -3.16 16.81
CA GLY A 132 3.10 -4.22 16.96
C GLY A 132 4.54 -3.78 16.69
N ALA A 133 4.73 -2.71 15.92
CA ALA A 133 6.01 -2.05 15.68
C ALA A 133 6.33 -0.96 16.72
N GLY A 134 5.46 -0.74 17.71
CA GLY A 134 5.62 0.33 18.71
C GLY A 134 5.37 1.74 18.15
N ILE A 135 4.78 1.86 16.96
CA ILE A 135 4.50 3.15 16.34
C ILE A 135 3.22 3.74 16.92
N VAL A 136 3.34 4.93 17.50
CA VAL A 136 2.19 5.72 17.95
C VAL A 136 1.63 6.50 16.76
N TYR A 137 0.36 6.28 16.45
CA TYR A 137 -0.31 6.91 15.32
C TYR A 137 -1.65 7.55 15.73
N ARG A 138 -2.13 8.45 14.89
CA ARG A 138 -3.48 9.03 14.96
C ARG A 138 -4.24 8.71 13.69
N THR A 139 -5.56 8.57 13.81
CA THR A 139 -6.46 8.35 12.68
C THR A 139 -7.36 9.55 12.43
N TYR A 140 -7.64 9.82 11.17
CA TYR A 140 -8.50 10.91 10.73
C TYR A 140 -9.37 10.46 9.57
N GLY A 141 -10.66 10.82 9.60
CA GLY A 141 -11.53 10.66 8.44
C GLY A 141 -11.22 11.73 7.39
N ALA A 142 -11.16 11.35 6.13
CA ALA A 142 -11.01 12.26 5.00
C ALA A 142 -11.76 11.74 3.78
N ILE A 143 -11.74 12.51 2.69
CA ILE A 143 -12.19 12.07 1.37
C ILE A 143 -10.95 12.05 0.46
N ASP A 144 -10.76 10.94 -0.26
CA ASP A 144 -9.79 10.84 -1.34
C ASP A 144 -10.53 10.66 -2.67
N GLY A 145 -10.40 11.65 -3.56
CA GLY A 145 -11.24 11.79 -4.73
C GLY A 145 -12.72 11.85 -4.36
N LEU A 146 -13.42 10.73 -4.55
CA LEU A 146 -14.85 10.57 -4.24
C LEU A 146 -15.12 9.64 -3.05
N ALA A 147 -14.10 8.92 -2.57
CA ALA A 147 -14.28 7.86 -1.59
C ALA A 147 -13.82 8.29 -0.19
N PRO A 148 -14.59 7.99 0.87
CA PRO A 148 -14.17 8.23 2.24
C PRO A 148 -13.05 7.28 2.64
N VAL A 149 -12.07 7.83 3.34
CA VAL A 149 -10.87 7.12 3.80
C VAL A 149 -10.60 7.41 5.28
N VAL A 150 -9.87 6.50 5.92
CA VAL A 150 -9.22 6.69 7.20
C VAL A 150 -7.72 6.85 6.94
N LYS A 151 -7.19 8.03 7.26
CA LYS A 151 -5.76 8.33 7.23
C LYS A 151 -5.13 7.92 8.55
N PHE A 152 -4.01 7.23 8.50
CA PHE A 152 -3.13 6.92 9.62
C PHE A 152 -1.92 7.82 9.50
N ARG A 153 -1.66 8.66 10.51
CA ARG A 153 -0.50 9.56 10.56
C ARG A 153 0.35 9.26 11.79
N PHE A 154 1.65 9.27 11.61
CA PHE A 154 2.63 9.06 12.67
C PHE A 154 3.91 9.81 12.36
N SER A 155 4.82 9.86 13.33
CA SER A 155 6.15 10.43 13.17
C SER A 155 7.17 9.37 13.49
N LEU A 156 8.23 9.32 12.69
CA LEU A 156 9.36 8.43 12.91
C LEU A 156 10.53 9.30 13.35
N ASP A 157 10.97 9.10 14.59
CA ASP A 157 12.20 9.70 15.08
C ASP A 157 13.37 9.06 14.33
N VAL A 158 14.17 9.89 13.65
CA VAL A 158 15.36 9.49 12.89
C VAL A 158 16.60 9.65 13.76
#